data_AF-A0A9W8QWC9-F1
#
_entry.id   AF-A0A9W8QWC9-F1
#
_cell.length_a   1.000
_cell.length_b   1.000
_cell.length_c   1.000
_cell.angle_alpha   90.00
_cell.angle_beta   90.00
_cell.angle_gamma   90.00
#
_symmetry.space_group_name_H-M   'P 1'
#
loop_
_entity.id
_entity.type
_entity.pdbx_description
1 polymer ?
#
loop_
_entity_poly.entity_id
_entity_poly.type
_entity_poly.pdbx_seq_one_letter_code
_entity_poly.pdbx_strand_id
1 'polypeptide(L)'
;MQNAQLLNTLIISIAEGYKKIVKSVEDEAQRAQEGNESKLLFIGDGEKYEQTSQNGNASYGQSGFPLSLDPLVWENIAKKAIKAELFGTKHSISPSFTTMLQHMEDRQQGWHSGSLPVTSGIGCRLPHQVKDKEPHCVSLVKHTRGMVSQLLTDI
;
A
#
# COMPACT_ATOMS: atom_id res chain seq x y z
N MET A 1 20.77 10.08 9.99
CA MET A 1 20.67 9.50 8.63
C MET A 1 20.07 8.10 8.60
N GLN A 2 20.41 7.20 9.55
CA GLN A 2 19.91 5.80 9.55
C GLN A 2 18.38 5.67 9.47
N ASN A 3 17.61 6.46 10.23
CA ASN A 3 16.14 6.39 10.19
C ASN A 3 15.57 6.66 8.79
N ALA A 4 16.15 7.61 8.05
CA ALA A 4 15.70 7.94 6.70
C ALA A 4 16.02 6.82 5.69
N GLN A 5 17.17 6.16 5.86
CA GLN A 5 17.55 5.02 5.03
C GLN A 5 16.63 3.82 5.28
N LEU A 6 16.36 3.49 6.56
CA LEU A 6 15.46 2.40 6.91
C LEU A 6 14.03 2.62 6.38
N LEU A 7 13.53 3.85 6.53
CA LEU A 7 12.23 4.27 5.99
C LEU A 7 12.16 4.13 4.46
N ASN A 8 13.21 4.53 3.74
CA ASN A 8 13.27 4.38 2.29
C ASN A 8 13.29 2.90 1.87
N THR A 9 14.08 2.06 2.54
CA THR A 9 14.12 0.62 2.28
C THR A 9 12.73 0.00 2.46
N LEU A 10 12.06 0.31 3.58
CA LEU A 10 10.72 -0.19 3.87
C LEU A 10 9.75 0.13 2.72
N ILE A 11 9.80 1.36 2.20
CA ILE A 11 8.85 1.83 1.19
C ILE A 11 9.11 1.22 -0.18
N ILE A 12 10.37 1.06 -0.55
CA ILE A 12 10.75 0.32 -1.76
C ILE A 12 10.24 -1.12 -1.65
N SER A 13 10.46 -1.77 -0.50
CA SER A 13 9.98 -3.13 -0.26
C SER A 13 8.45 -3.24 -0.32
N ILE A 14 7.71 -2.25 0.18
CA ILE A 14 6.25 -2.20 0.06
C ILE A 14 5.83 -2.05 -1.41
N ALA A 15 6.45 -1.15 -2.17
CA ALA A 15 6.16 -0.96 -3.59
C ALA A 15 6.44 -2.23 -4.43
N GLU A 16 7.56 -2.90 -4.16
CA GLU A 16 7.85 -4.22 -4.75
C GLU A 16 6.83 -5.29 -4.32
N GLY A 17 6.37 -5.23 -3.07
CA GLY A 17 5.31 -6.07 -2.54
C GLY A 17 4.04 -5.94 -3.36
N TYR A 18 3.56 -4.72 -3.62
CA TYR A 18 2.38 -4.50 -4.47
C TYR A 18 2.58 -5.03 -5.88
N LYS A 19 3.77 -4.89 -6.48
CA LYS A 19 4.05 -5.48 -7.79
C LYS A 19 3.90 -7.01 -7.79
N LYS A 20 4.38 -7.67 -6.74
CA LYS A 20 4.22 -9.12 -6.57
C LYS A 20 2.75 -9.51 -6.35
N ILE A 21 2.00 -8.71 -5.59
CA ILE A 21 0.57 -8.94 -5.33
C ILE A 21 -0.22 -8.85 -6.64
N VAL A 22 -0.02 -7.79 -7.43
CA VAL A 22 -0.66 -7.63 -8.75
C VAL A 22 -0.40 -8.84 -9.64
N LYS A 23 0.87 -9.22 -9.80
CA LYS A 23 1.25 -10.39 -10.58
C LYS A 23 0.61 -11.68 -10.05
N SER A 24 0.57 -11.86 -8.73
CA SER A 24 -0.06 -13.03 -8.12
C SER A 24 -1.57 -13.10 -8.38
N VAL A 25 -2.25 -11.95 -8.50
CA VAL A 25 -3.68 -11.88 -8.85
C VAL A 25 -3.88 -12.27 -10.32
N GLU A 26 -3.02 -11.80 -11.22
CA GLU A 26 -3.05 -12.16 -12.64
C GLU A 26 -2.77 -13.65 -12.86
N ASP A 27 -1.70 -14.17 -12.25
CA ASP A 27 -1.33 -15.59 -12.33
C ASP A 27 -2.46 -16.49 -11.78
N GLU A 28 -3.17 -16.04 -10.74
CA GLU A 28 -4.33 -16.75 -10.17
C GLU A 28 -5.56 -16.69 -11.09
N ALA A 29 -5.88 -15.52 -11.66
CA ALA A 29 -6.97 -15.39 -12.61
C ALA A 29 -6.76 -16.30 -13.83
N GLN A 30 -5.54 -16.30 -14.38
CA GLN A 30 -5.14 -17.16 -15.50
C GLN A 30 -5.29 -18.65 -15.16
N ARG A 31 -4.76 -19.09 -14.02
CA ARG A 31 -4.85 -20.49 -13.58
C ARG A 31 -6.31 -20.94 -13.42
N ALA A 32 -7.16 -20.11 -12.79
CA ALA A 32 -8.57 -20.44 -12.61
C ALA A 32 -9.33 -20.48 -13.95
N GLN A 33 -8.96 -19.60 -14.89
CA GLN A 33 -9.51 -19.60 -16.24
C GLN A 33 -9.16 -20.90 -17.00
N GLU A 34 -7.90 -21.33 -16.93
CA GLU A 34 -7.43 -22.59 -17.54
C GLU A 34 -8.07 -23.83 -16.90
N GLY A 35 -8.29 -23.79 -15.58
CA GLY A 35 -8.97 -24.84 -14.83
C GLY A 35 -10.50 -24.85 -14.98
N ASN A 36 -11.08 -23.85 -15.65
CA ASN A 36 -12.53 -23.62 -15.71
C ASN A 36 -13.17 -23.53 -14.32
N GLU A 37 -12.46 -22.90 -13.38
CA GLU A 37 -12.85 -22.72 -11.99
C GLU A 37 -13.47 -21.34 -11.77
N SER A 38 -14.38 -21.23 -10.79
CA SER A 38 -14.88 -19.94 -10.32
C SER A 38 -14.09 -19.43 -9.13
N LYS A 39 -14.01 -18.10 -8.96
CA LYS A 39 -13.37 -17.48 -7.80
C LYS A 39 -14.41 -17.04 -6.78
N LEU A 40 -14.14 -17.33 -5.51
CA LEU A 40 -14.98 -16.88 -4.41
C LEU A 40 -14.48 -15.52 -3.90
N LEU A 41 -15.36 -14.52 -3.88
CA LEU A 41 -15.15 -13.25 -3.20
C LEU A 41 -16.09 -13.18 -1.99
N PHE A 42 -15.57 -12.92 -0.80
CA PHE A 42 -16.39 -12.70 0.38
C PHE A 42 -16.56 -11.21 0.64
N ILE A 43 -17.80 -10.72 0.69
CA ILE A 43 -18.12 -9.32 0.98
C ILE A 43 -18.67 -9.26 2.40
N GLY A 44 -17.99 -8.51 3.27
CA GLY A 44 -18.37 -8.37 4.68
C GLY A 44 -17.71 -7.17 5.35
N ASP A 45 -18.27 -6.73 6.48
CA ASP A 45 -17.83 -5.53 7.21
C ASP A 45 -16.54 -5.73 8.02
N GLY A 46 -15.86 -6.89 7.89
CA GLY A 46 -14.61 -7.19 8.60
C GLY A 46 -14.77 -7.41 10.11
N GLU A 47 -15.92 -7.07 10.70
CA GLU A 47 -16.26 -7.33 12.09
C GLU A 47 -16.60 -8.82 12.28
N LYS A 48 -15.83 -9.48 13.14
CA LYS A 48 -16.18 -10.80 13.67
C LYS A 48 -17.23 -10.57 14.76
N TYR A 49 -18.41 -11.14 14.63
CA TYR A 49 -19.40 -11.14 15.69
C TYR A 49 -19.47 -12.53 16.32
N GLU A 50 -19.66 -12.55 17.64
CA GLU A 50 -19.93 -13.79 18.35
C GLU A 50 -21.31 -14.30 17.94
N GLN A 51 -21.34 -15.42 17.22
CA GLN A 51 -22.55 -16.21 17.06
C GLN A 51 -22.58 -17.25 18.17
N THR A 52 -23.46 -17.06 19.15
CA THR A 52 -23.80 -18.15 20.09
C THR A 52 -24.65 -19.16 19.32
N SER A 53 -24.07 -20.31 18.99
CA SER A 53 -24.87 -21.44 18.49
C SER A 53 -25.86 -21.89 19.57
N GLN A 54 -27.03 -22.40 19.19
CA GLN A 54 -28.06 -22.91 20.12
C GLN A 54 -27.55 -23.96 21.11
N ASN A 55 -26.37 -24.54 20.84
CA ASN A 55 -25.70 -25.53 21.68
C ASN A 55 -24.71 -24.92 22.70
N GLY A 56 -24.68 -23.59 22.88
CA GLY A 56 -23.84 -22.91 23.88
C GLY A 56 -22.37 -22.72 23.47
N ASN A 57 -21.98 -23.15 22.27
CA ASN A 57 -20.63 -22.94 21.74
C ASN A 57 -20.57 -21.58 21.02
N ALA A 58 -19.67 -20.70 21.47
CA ALA A 58 -19.35 -19.47 20.76
C ALA A 58 -18.62 -19.82 19.45
N SER A 59 -19.22 -19.49 18.31
CA SER A 59 -18.58 -19.54 17.01
C SER A 59 -18.41 -18.11 16.52
N TYR A 60 -17.21 -17.74 16.08
CA TYR A 60 -16.98 -16.42 15.49
C TYR A 60 -17.43 -16.47 14.03
N GLY A 61 -18.62 -15.95 13.74
CA GLY A 61 -19.11 -15.79 12.38
C GLY A 61 -18.51 -14.55 11.73
N GLN A 62 -18.17 -14.62 10.45
CA GLN A 62 -17.92 -13.43 9.64
C GLN A 62 -19.24 -12.90 9.08
N SER A 63 -19.51 -11.60 9.22
CA SER A 63 -20.72 -10.99 8.67
C SER A 63 -20.46 -10.73 7.21
N GLY A 64 -21.22 -11.38 6.34
CA GLY A 64 -21.02 -11.23 4.91
C GLY A 64 -21.63 -12.37 4.12
N PHE A 65 -21.50 -12.26 2.80
CA PHE A 65 -21.94 -13.28 1.86
C PHE A 65 -20.84 -13.61 0.86
N PRO A 66 -20.68 -14.89 0.50
CA PRO A 66 -19.81 -15.29 -0.58
C PRO A 66 -20.46 -15.00 -1.95
N LEU A 67 -19.65 -14.56 -2.90
CA LEU A 67 -20.01 -14.34 -4.29
C LEU A 67 -19.08 -15.18 -5.17
N SER A 68 -19.64 -16.10 -5.96
CA SER A 68 -18.89 -16.82 -6.99
C SER A 68 -18.81 -15.95 -8.24
N LEU A 69 -17.60 -15.75 -8.74
CA LEU A 69 -17.27 -14.86 -9.84
C LEU A 69 -16.49 -15.60 -10.92
N ASP A 70 -16.68 -15.14 -12.15
CA ASP A 70 -15.76 -15.43 -13.26
C ASP A 70 -14.34 -14.93 -12.91
N PRO A 71 -13.28 -15.67 -13.24
CA PRO A 71 -11.89 -15.30 -12.91
C PRO A 71 -11.51 -13.88 -13.35
N LEU A 72 -11.92 -13.43 -14.53
CA LEU A 72 -11.59 -12.09 -15.03
C LEU A 72 -12.36 -11.00 -14.29
N VAL A 73 -13.60 -11.28 -13.87
CA VAL A 73 -14.37 -10.35 -13.03
C VAL A 73 -13.72 -10.23 -11.66
N TRP A 74 -13.30 -11.35 -11.07
CA TRP A 74 -12.58 -11.37 -9.79
C TRP A 74 -11.25 -10.61 -9.86
N GLU A 75 -10.46 -10.82 -10.90
CA GLU A 75 -9.20 -10.10 -11.15
C GLU A 75 -9.42 -8.59 -11.20
N ASN A 76 -10.43 -8.15 -11.96
CA ASN A 76 -10.79 -6.75 -12.10
C ASN A 76 -11.19 -6.12 -10.75
N ILE A 77 -11.91 -6.84 -9.90
CA ILE A 77 -12.26 -6.36 -8.55
C ILE A 77 -11.01 -6.30 -7.67
N ALA A 78 -10.15 -7.31 -7.69
CA ALA A 78 -8.90 -7.32 -6.93
C ALA A 78 -7.97 -6.17 -7.33
N LYS A 79 -7.78 -5.93 -8.63
CA LYS A 79 -7.02 -4.78 -9.15
C LYS A 79 -7.60 -3.44 -8.71
N LYS A 80 -8.94 -3.30 -8.68
CA LYS A 80 -9.61 -2.10 -8.13
C LYS A 80 -9.38 -1.93 -6.63
N ALA A 81 -9.39 -3.02 -5.85
CA ALA A 81 -9.09 -2.96 -4.42
C ALA A 81 -7.64 -2.52 -4.18
N ILE A 82 -6.68 -3.06 -4.94
CA ILE A 82 -5.27 -2.65 -4.89
C ILE A 82 -5.11 -1.17 -5.25
N LYS A 83 -5.80 -0.69 -6.31
CA LYS A 83 -5.83 0.74 -6.66
C LYS A 83 -6.37 1.60 -5.52
N ALA A 84 -7.46 1.16 -4.89
CA ALA A 84 -8.07 1.87 -3.77
C ALA A 84 -7.12 1.99 -2.57
N GLU A 85 -6.29 0.98 -2.30
CA GLU A 85 -5.29 1.02 -1.23
C GLU A 85 -4.11 1.94 -1.58
N LEU A 86 -3.61 1.85 -2.83
CA LEU A 86 -2.47 2.65 -3.29
C LEU A 86 -2.79 4.14 -3.34
N PHE A 87 -3.96 4.51 -3.88
CA PHE A 87 -4.33 5.90 -4.17
C PHE A 87 -5.36 6.47 -3.20
N GLY A 88 -6.03 5.61 -2.46
CA GLY A 88 -7.14 6.00 -1.58
C GLY A 88 -8.45 6.05 -2.36
N THR A 89 -9.52 6.25 -1.60
CA THR A 89 -10.87 6.49 -2.15
C THR A 89 -11.40 7.79 -1.57
N LYS A 90 -12.47 8.35 -2.18
CA LYS A 90 -13.12 9.58 -1.69
C LYS A 90 -13.61 9.49 -0.25
N HIS A 91 -13.84 8.27 0.26
CA HIS A 91 -14.36 8.00 1.60
C HIS A 91 -13.29 7.43 2.54
N SER A 92 -12.03 7.33 2.09
CA SER A 92 -10.95 6.81 2.93
C SER A 92 -10.63 7.80 4.04
N ILE A 93 -10.70 7.32 5.28
CA ILE A 93 -10.29 8.09 6.48
C ILE A 93 -8.76 7.98 6.67
N SER A 94 -8.16 6.88 6.22
CA SER A 94 -6.73 6.64 6.28
C SER A 94 -5.99 7.18 5.04
N PRO A 95 -4.73 7.63 5.21
CA PRO A 95 -3.90 8.05 4.09
C PRO A 95 -3.56 6.85 3.20
N SER A 96 -3.63 7.06 1.89
CA SER A 96 -3.20 6.07 0.90
C SER A 96 -1.68 5.91 0.85
N PHE A 97 -1.20 4.84 0.22
CA PHE A 97 0.24 4.65 0.05
C PHE A 97 0.90 5.84 -0.69
N THR A 98 0.27 6.36 -1.73
CA THR A 98 0.77 7.55 -2.45
C THR A 98 0.75 8.81 -1.58
N THR A 99 -0.27 8.98 -0.73
CA THR A 99 -0.32 10.09 0.24
C THR A 99 0.84 9.98 1.24
N MET A 100 1.11 8.77 1.74
CA MET A 100 2.24 8.51 2.62
C MET A 100 3.59 8.81 1.94
N LEU A 101 3.76 8.40 0.67
CA LEU A 101 4.95 8.75 -0.12
C LEU A 101 5.16 10.26 -0.22
N GLN A 102 4.09 11.01 -0.47
CA GLN A 102 4.16 12.48 -0.55
C GLN A 102 4.58 13.09 0.78
N HIS A 103 3.96 12.68 1.89
CA HIS A 103 4.34 13.17 3.24
C HIS A 103 5.83 12.91 3.55
N MET A 104 6.38 11.82 3.03
CA MET A 104 7.78 11.47 3.25
C MET A 104 8.74 12.27 2.38
N GLU A 105 8.38 12.51 1.12
CA GLU A 105 9.12 13.43 0.25
C GLU A 105 9.13 14.83 0.87
N ASP A 106 7.98 15.36 1.29
CA ASP A 106 7.86 16.69 1.91
C ASP A 106 8.69 16.78 3.19
N ARG A 107 8.66 15.74 4.03
CA ARG A 107 9.49 15.66 5.24
C ARG A 107 10.98 15.70 4.90
N GLN A 108 11.43 14.89 3.94
CA GLN A 108 12.85 14.81 3.57
C GLN A 108 13.31 16.11 2.91
N GLN A 109 12.50 16.68 2.03
CA GLN A 109 12.74 17.98 1.41
C GLN A 109 12.80 19.09 2.45
N GLY A 110 11.88 19.13 3.41
CA GLY A 110 11.87 20.09 4.51
C GLY A 110 13.08 19.95 5.44
N TRP A 111 13.54 18.71 5.65
CA TRP A 111 14.74 18.42 6.44
C TRP A 111 16.00 18.97 5.75
N HIS A 112 16.11 18.77 4.44
CA HIS A 112 17.27 19.18 3.65
C HIS A 112 17.27 20.68 3.28
N SER A 113 16.10 21.30 3.11
CA SER A 113 15.97 22.74 2.82
C SER A 113 16.09 23.62 4.07
N GLY A 114 16.04 23.04 5.27
CA GLY A 114 16.12 23.80 6.53
C GLY A 114 14.81 24.41 7.00
N SER A 115 13.69 24.16 6.31
CA SER A 115 12.38 24.76 6.58
C SER A 115 11.61 24.13 7.75
N LEU A 116 11.91 22.89 8.12
CA LEU A 116 11.27 22.20 9.26
C LEU A 116 11.93 22.57 10.59
N PRO A 117 11.23 23.06 11.62
CA PRO A 117 11.86 23.37 12.90
C PRO A 117 12.52 22.13 13.53
N VAL A 118 13.78 22.25 13.95
CA VAL A 118 14.49 21.17 14.66
C VAL A 118 14.08 21.24 16.13
N THR A 119 13.56 20.13 16.67
CA THR A 119 13.32 20.01 18.11
C THR A 119 14.65 20.06 18.85
N SER A 120 14.74 20.94 19.85
CA SER A 120 15.94 21.08 20.70
C SER A 120 16.39 19.72 21.23
N GLY A 121 17.64 19.32 20.93
CA GLY A 121 18.25 18.08 21.41
C GLY A 121 18.63 17.05 20.33
N ILE A 122 18.14 17.19 19.09
CA ILE A 122 18.49 16.26 17.98
C ILE A 122 19.54 16.90 17.07
N GLY A 123 20.77 17.04 17.58
CA GLY A 123 21.98 17.33 16.78
C GLY A 123 22.02 18.65 15.99
N CYS A 124 23.20 19.22 15.83
CA CYS A 124 23.38 20.38 14.95
C CYS A 124 23.12 19.97 13.48
N ARG A 125 22.33 20.78 12.74
CA ARG A 125 22.26 20.64 11.29
C ARG A 125 23.66 20.84 10.71
N LEU A 126 24.16 19.87 9.95
CA LEU A 126 25.03 20.19 8.84
C LEU A 126 24.09 20.52 7.68
N PRO A 127 24.02 21.79 7.22
CA PRO A 127 23.36 22.10 5.97
C PRO A 127 23.92 21.16 4.91
N HIS A 128 23.07 20.65 4.03
CA HIS A 128 23.54 19.93 2.85
C HIS A 128 24.43 20.89 2.07
N GLN A 129 25.77 20.79 2.22
CA GLN A 129 26.73 21.71 1.61
C GLN A 129 26.82 21.54 0.09
N VAL A 130 26.14 20.54 -0.48
CA VAL A 130 26.20 20.23 -1.90
C VAL A 130 25.07 20.96 -2.61
N LYS A 131 25.35 22.19 -3.05
CA LYS A 131 24.41 23.04 -3.81
C LYS A 131 23.89 22.41 -5.13
N ASP A 132 24.55 21.36 -5.64
CA ASP A 132 24.30 20.86 -7.00
C ASP A 132 23.69 19.44 -7.09
N LYS A 133 23.47 18.73 -5.98
CA LYS A 133 22.90 17.36 -6.05
C LYS A 133 21.76 17.15 -5.06
N GLU A 134 20.64 16.64 -5.58
CA GLU A 134 19.49 16.21 -4.81
C GLU A 134 19.93 15.20 -3.72
N PRO A 135 19.48 15.36 -2.47
CA PRO A 135 19.80 14.41 -1.42
C PRO A 135 19.30 13.01 -1.79
N HIS A 136 20.17 12.01 -1.64
CA HIS A 136 19.86 10.63 -2.04
C HIS A 136 18.56 10.09 -1.43
N CYS A 137 18.24 10.48 -0.20
CA CYS A 137 16.98 10.03 0.42
C CYS A 137 15.74 10.54 -0.32
N VAL A 138 15.75 11.79 -0.80
CA VAL A 138 14.68 12.40 -1.60
C VAL A 138 14.57 11.70 -2.95
N SER A 139 15.71 11.47 -3.62
CA SER A 139 15.73 10.78 -4.91
C SER A 139 15.15 9.36 -4.82
N LEU A 140 15.39 8.64 -3.72
CA LEU A 140 14.81 7.31 -3.50
C LEU A 140 13.29 7.35 -3.36
N VAL A 141 12.74 8.31 -2.60
CA VAL A 141 11.26 8.43 -2.47
C VAL A 141 10.63 8.76 -3.83
N LYS A 142 11.25 9.65 -4.61
CA LYS A 142 10.81 9.95 -5.98
C LYS A 142 10.86 8.73 -6.89
N HIS A 143 11.92 7.93 -6.79
CA HIS A 143 12.04 6.69 -7.53
C HIS A 143 10.93 5.70 -7.17
N THR A 144 10.64 5.51 -5.88
CA THR A 144 9.54 4.63 -5.45
C THR A 144 8.18 5.12 -5.93
N ARG A 145 7.92 6.43 -5.91
CA ARG A 145 6.71 7.00 -6.54
C ARG A 145 6.62 6.66 -8.02
N GLY A 146 7.74 6.69 -8.74
CA GLY A 146 7.84 6.23 -10.13
C GLY A 146 7.43 4.77 -10.29
N MET A 147 7.92 3.88 -9.42
CA MET A 147 7.54 2.45 -9.42
C MET A 147 6.03 2.25 -9.22
N VAL A 148 5.43 2.96 -8.26
CA VAL A 148 3.97 2.90 -7.99
C VAL A 148 3.17 3.46 -9.16
N SER A 149 3.68 4.51 -9.81
CA SER A 149 3.03 5.09 -10.99
C SER A 149 3.08 4.14 -12.19
N GLN A 150 4.16 3.37 -12.34
CA GLN A 150 4.26 2.36 -13.39
C GLN A 150 3.33 1.16 -13.13
N LEU A 151 3.11 0.80 -11.86
CA LEU A 151 2.11 -0.21 -11.51
C LEU A 151 0.73 0.15 -12.08
N LEU A 152 0.33 1.43 -12.09
CA LEU A 152 -0.95 1.87 -12.67
C LEU A 152 -1.11 1.60 -14.17
N THR A 153 -0.03 1.61 -14.93
CA THR A 153 -0.11 1.27 -16.36
C THR A 153 -0.37 -0.21 -16.58
N ASP A 154 -0.04 -1.04 -15.59
CA ASP A 154 -0.15 -2.50 -15.66
C ASP A 154 -1.51 -3.02 -15.13
N ILE A 155 -2.25 -2.21 -14.35
CA ILE A 155 -3.56 -2.57 -13.75
C ILE A 155 -4.69 -1.62 -14.14
#